data_AF-U5DCD7-F1
#
_entry.id   AF-U5DCD7-F1
#
_cell.length_a   1.000
_cell.length_b   1.000
_cell.length_c   1.000
_cell.angle_alpha   90.00
_cell.angle_beta   90.00
_cell.angle_gamma   90.00
#
_symmetry.space_group_name_H-M   'P 1'
#
loop_
_entity.id
_entity.type
_entity.pdbx_description
1 polymer ?
#
loop_
_entity_poly.entity_id
_entity_poly.type
_entity_poly.pdbx_seq_one_letter_code
_entity_poly.pdbx_strand_id
1 'polypeptide(L)'
;MGQSLIESREQVLLQRALARILPNANISILGNTHVKRLPIISFLVYTTSLDGHCERDLSSKKDNICISKERSIRKEKPLHCRFVAKLLNDLFGIQARGGCACAGPYGHILLNIGKEESLSIRSGIQKVMNLLYLKK
;
A
#
# COMPACT_ATOMS: atom_id res chain seq x y z
N MET A 1 19.82 -19.87 18.14
CA MET A 1 19.23 -18.72 17.44
C MET A 1 17.88 -18.42 18.10
N GLY A 2 17.73 -17.27 18.77
CA GLY A 2 16.51 -16.94 19.52
C GLY A 2 15.55 -16.02 18.77
N GLN A 3 14.31 -15.90 19.25
CA GLN A 3 13.26 -15.05 18.67
C GLN A 3 13.67 -13.58 18.57
N SER A 4 14.33 -13.05 19.61
CA SER A 4 14.78 -11.66 19.66
C SER A 4 15.78 -11.30 18.56
N LEU A 5 16.65 -12.24 18.18
CA LEU A 5 17.63 -12.03 17.11
C LEU A 5 16.96 -12.01 15.74
N ILE A 6 15.95 -12.86 15.52
CA ILE A 6 15.17 -12.87 14.27
C ILE A 6 14.41 -11.56 14.13
N GLU A 7 13.71 -11.16 15.20
CA GLU A 7 12.94 -9.91 15.22
C GLU A 7 13.81 -8.67 14.97
N SER A 8 15.01 -8.62 15.56
CA SER A 8 15.97 -7.54 15.31
C SER A 8 16.43 -7.52 13.84
N ARG A 9 16.73 -8.68 13.24
CA ARG A 9 17.12 -8.77 11.82
C ARG A 9 15.99 -8.34 10.89
N GLU A 10 14.76 -8.77 11.18
CA GLU A 10 13.58 -8.40 10.41
C GLU A 10 13.33 -6.89 10.44
N GLN A 11 13.46 -6.26 11.62
CA GLN A 11 13.38 -4.81 11.79
C GLN A 11 14.40 -4.07 10.92
N VAL A 12 15.67 -4.51 10.94
CA VAL A 12 16.74 -3.89 10.14
C VAL A 12 16.46 -4.02 8.63
N LEU A 13 15.99 -5.19 8.18
CA LEU A 13 15.64 -5.41 6.77
C LEU A 13 14.44 -4.56 6.34
N LEU A 14 13.40 -4.49 7.18
CA LEU A 14 12.22 -3.66 6.92
C LEU A 14 12.59 -2.18 6.78
N GLN A 15 13.39 -1.65 7.71
CA GLN A 15 13.85 -0.25 7.64
C GLN A 15 14.65 0.02 6.37
N ARG A 16 15.57 -0.87 6.00
CA ARG A 16 16.36 -0.75 4.76
C ARG A 16 15.51 -0.80 3.50
N ALA A 17 14.44 -1.60 3.49
CA ALA A 17 13.50 -1.67 2.38
C ALA A 17 12.65 -0.39 2.30
N LEU A 18 12.08 0.06 3.43
CA LEU A 18 11.27 1.28 3.48
C LEU A 18 12.08 2.53 3.08
N ALA A 19 13.33 2.64 3.53
CA ALA A 19 14.22 3.75 3.15
C ALA A 19 14.48 3.84 1.63
N ARG A 20 14.42 2.71 0.91
CA ARG A 20 14.58 2.66 -0.55
C ARG A 20 13.27 2.86 -1.31
N ILE A 21 12.16 2.35 -0.77
CA ILE A 21 10.86 2.34 -1.46
C ILE A 21 10.14 3.68 -1.27
N LEU A 22 10.16 4.26 -0.06
CA LEU A 22 9.41 5.49 0.26
C LEU A 22 9.75 6.69 -0.64
N PRO A 23 11.00 6.93 -1.05
CA PRO A 23 11.32 8.06 -1.94
C PRO A 23 10.80 7.89 -3.38
N ASN A 24 10.38 6.68 -3.78
CA ASN A 24 9.99 6.42 -5.16
C ASN A 24 8.56 6.93 -5.44
N ALA A 25 8.44 7.95 -6.28
CA ALA A 25 7.15 8.54 -6.65
C ALA A 25 6.20 7.55 -7.32
N ASN A 26 6.69 6.53 -8.03
CA ASN A 26 5.87 5.56 -8.76
C ASN A 26 5.38 4.41 -7.87
N ILE A 27 5.78 4.38 -6.59
CA ILE A 27 5.38 3.34 -5.65
C ILE A 27 4.60 3.98 -4.50
N SER A 28 3.44 3.43 -4.18
CA SER A 28 2.67 3.83 -2.98
C SER A 28 2.60 2.67 -2.01
N ILE A 29 3.11 2.84 -0.80
CA ILE A 29 3.05 1.82 0.25
C ILE A 29 1.66 1.83 0.88
N LEU A 30 1.10 0.64 1.06
CA LEU A 30 -0.19 0.44 1.72
C LEU A 30 0.02 0.10 3.20
N GLY A 31 -0.79 0.71 4.06
CA GLY A 31 -0.75 0.52 5.51
C GLY A 31 0.22 1.46 6.23
N ASN A 32 0.33 1.27 7.55
CA ASN A 32 1.11 2.15 8.40
C ASN A 32 2.61 1.79 8.36
N THR A 33 3.45 2.76 8.02
CA THR A 33 4.91 2.64 7.88
C THR A 33 5.69 2.82 9.19
N HIS A 34 5.02 3.24 10.26
CA HIS A 34 5.65 3.63 11.53
C HIS A 34 5.42 2.62 12.67
N VAL A 35 4.39 1.77 12.55
CA VAL A 35 4.03 0.80 13.59
C VAL A 35 4.86 -0.48 13.47
N LYS A 36 5.29 -1.03 14.61
CA LYS A 36 5.98 -2.33 14.70
C LYS A 36 5.10 -3.41 14.06
N ARG A 37 5.64 -4.11 13.07
CA ARG A 37 4.92 -5.11 12.26
C ARG A 37 5.87 -6.17 11.74
N LEU A 38 5.31 -7.28 11.28
CA LEU A 38 6.03 -8.27 10.48
C LEU A 38 6.63 -7.60 9.24
N PRO A 39 7.77 -8.08 8.70
CA PRO A 39 8.48 -7.49 7.57
C PRO A 39 7.76 -7.74 6.21
N ILE A 40 6.45 -7.56 6.18
CA ILE A 40 5.60 -7.63 4.98
C ILE A 40 5.33 -6.20 4.53
N ILE A 41 5.47 -5.95 3.24
CA ILE A 41 5.24 -4.65 2.62
C ILE A 41 4.25 -4.84 1.47
N SER A 42 3.10 -4.18 1.59
CA SER A 42 2.12 -4.09 0.51
C SER A 42 2.30 -2.76 -0.20
N PHE A 43 2.29 -2.75 -1.53
CA PHE A 43 2.48 -1.53 -2.31
C PHE A 43 1.74 -1.59 -3.65
N LEU A 44 1.48 -0.42 -4.21
CA LEU A 44 0.97 -0.21 -5.56
C LEU A 44 2.06 0.41 -6.42
N VAL A 45 2.11 0.01 -7.69
CA VAL A 45 3.03 0.58 -8.69
C VAL A 45 2.22 1.35 -9.71
N TYR A 46 2.66 2.55 -10.03
CA TYR A 46 1.99 3.46 -10.96
C TYR A 46 2.86 3.71 -12.18
N THR A 47 2.20 3.93 -13.32
CA THR A 47 2.85 4.50 -14.50
C THR A 47 2.92 6.01 -14.35
N THR A 48 3.99 6.58 -14.91
CA THR A 48 4.09 8.03 -15.10
C THR A 48 3.76 8.30 -16.55
N SER A 49 2.59 8.88 -16.80
CA SER A 49 2.37 9.50 -18.10
C SER A 49 3.03 10.86 -18.08
N LEU A 50 3.91 11.07 -19.06
CA LEU A 50 4.22 12.40 -19.52
C LEU A 50 3.10 12.73 -20.51
N ASP A 51 2.17 13.61 -20.14
CA ASP A 51 1.06 14.01 -21.01
C ASP A 51 1.60 14.42 -22.38
N GLY A 52 1.41 13.54 -23.36
CA GLY A 52 1.89 13.65 -24.73
C GLY A 52 0.92 13.05 -25.74
N HIS A 53 -0.28 12.66 -25.32
CA HIS A 53 -1.35 12.33 -26.25
C HIS A 53 -2.71 12.78 -25.73
N CYS A 54 -3.31 13.68 -26.49
CA CYS A 54 -4.72 14.02 -26.44
C CYS A 54 -5.56 12.75 -26.68
N GLU A 55 -6.32 12.33 -25.68
CA GLU A 55 -7.52 11.53 -25.94
C GLU A 55 -8.44 12.39 -26.82
N ARG A 56 -8.50 12.06 -28.12
CA ARG A 56 -9.60 12.49 -28.99
C ARG A 56 -10.78 11.61 -28.65
N ASP A 57 -11.49 11.99 -27.59
CA ASP A 57 -12.87 11.57 -27.41
C ASP A 57 -13.66 12.15 -28.58
N LEU A 58 -14.12 11.25 -29.47
CA LEU A 58 -14.99 11.60 -30.58
C LEU A 58 -16.41 11.83 -30.04
N SER A 59 -16.61 12.94 -29.33
CA SER A 59 -17.92 13.37 -28.82
C SER A 59 -17.92 14.84 -28.40
N SER A 60 -18.23 15.71 -29.37
CA SER A 60 -18.85 17.05 -29.20
C SER A 60 -18.03 18.23 -28.61
N LYS A 61 -17.63 19.10 -29.56
CA LYS A 61 -17.94 20.54 -29.64
C LYS A 61 -17.23 21.56 -28.72
N LYS A 62 -16.27 22.25 -29.36
CA LYS A 62 -15.93 23.68 -29.36
C LYS A 62 -15.31 24.36 -28.13
N ASP A 63 -14.19 25.03 -28.47
CA ASP A 63 -13.57 26.22 -27.91
C ASP A 63 -12.85 26.08 -26.54
N ASN A 64 -11.51 26.05 -26.57
CA ASN A 64 -10.68 27.25 -26.29
C ASN A 64 -9.22 26.87 -26.02
N ILE A 65 -8.34 27.74 -26.53
CA ILE A 65 -6.90 27.88 -26.27
C ILE A 65 -6.46 27.40 -24.87
N CYS A 66 -5.36 26.65 -24.80
CA CYS A 66 -4.54 26.56 -23.59
C CYS A 66 -3.08 26.89 -23.89
N ILE A 67 -2.71 28.10 -23.49
CA ILE A 67 -1.34 28.59 -23.32
C ILE A 67 -0.64 27.72 -22.25
N SER A 68 0.59 27.32 -22.59
CA SER A 68 1.69 26.83 -21.73
C SER A 68 1.31 26.47 -20.29
N LYS A 69 0.91 25.22 -20.03
CA LYS A 69 0.66 24.73 -18.67
C LYS A 69 1.75 23.73 -18.25
N GLU A 70 2.45 24.13 -17.21
CA GLU A 70 3.43 23.41 -16.40
C GLU A 70 3.16 21.89 -16.33
N ARG A 71 4.17 21.07 -16.67
CA ARG A 71 4.10 19.60 -16.72
C ARG A 71 3.81 19.03 -15.32
N SER A 72 2.53 18.88 -15.01
CA SER A 72 2.08 18.23 -13.78
C SER A 72 2.14 16.72 -13.98
N ILE A 73 3.13 16.03 -13.38
CA ILE A 73 3.21 14.56 -13.40
C ILE A 73 1.96 14.01 -12.69
N ARG A 74 0.99 13.50 -13.44
CA ARG A 74 -0.18 12.82 -12.88
C ARG A 74 0.13 11.33 -12.72
N LYS A 75 -0.08 10.79 -11.52
CA LYS A 75 -0.07 9.33 -11.32
C LYS A 75 -1.30 8.76 -12.01
N GLU A 76 -1.09 7.88 -12.99
CA GLU A 76 -2.17 7.16 -13.68
C GLU A 76 -2.76 6.05 -12.79
N LYS A 77 -3.57 5.16 -13.37
CA LYS A 77 -4.11 3.98 -12.68
C LYS A 77 -2.95 3.03 -12.28
N PRO A 78 -3.04 2.35 -11.12
CA PRO A 78 -1.99 1.42 -10.71
C PRO A 78 -1.92 0.23 -11.68
N LEU A 79 -0.70 -0.26 -11.91
CA LEU A 79 -0.46 -1.46 -12.69
C LEU A 79 -1.14 -2.67 -12.06
N HIS A 80 -1.65 -3.55 -12.91
CA HIS A 80 -2.32 -4.76 -12.46
C HIS A 80 -1.35 -5.64 -11.63
N CYS A 81 -1.79 -6.07 -10.45
CA CYS A 81 -0.91 -6.71 -9.46
C CYS A 81 -0.22 -7.99 -9.97
N ARG A 82 -0.89 -8.78 -10.81
CA ARG A 82 -0.29 -10.00 -11.41
C ARG A 82 0.85 -9.68 -12.37
N PHE A 83 0.78 -8.55 -13.09
CA PHE A 83 1.83 -8.13 -14.00
C PHE A 83 3.09 -7.76 -13.22
N VAL A 84 2.94 -6.89 -12.20
CA VAL A 84 4.05 -6.47 -11.33
C VAL A 84 4.67 -7.66 -10.60
N ALA A 85 3.84 -8.54 -10.02
CA ALA A 85 4.34 -9.72 -9.31
C ALA A 85 5.14 -10.64 -10.24
N LYS A 86 4.68 -10.85 -11.48
CA LYS A 86 5.42 -11.66 -12.45
C LYS A 86 6.78 -11.05 -12.80
N LEU A 87 6.86 -9.74 -13.03
CA LEU A 87 8.14 -9.06 -13.28
C LEU A 87 9.12 -9.18 -12.09
N LEU A 88 8.62 -8.95 -10.87
CA LEU A 88 9.45 -9.06 -9.66
C LEU A 88 9.99 -10.47 -9.45
N ASN A 89 9.14 -11.47 -9.65
CA ASN A 89 9.53 -12.88 -9.51
C ASN A 89 10.52 -13.29 -10.61
N ASP A 90 10.20 -13.04 -11.87
CA ASP A 90 10.91 -13.63 -13.02
C ASP A 90 12.20 -12.87 -13.37
N LEU A 91 12.24 -11.54 -13.21
CA LEU A 91 13.40 -10.73 -13.59
C LEU A 91 14.33 -10.41 -12.44
N PHE A 92 13.79 -10.31 -11.22
CA PHE A 92 14.56 -9.84 -10.05
C PHE A 92 14.69 -10.90 -8.95
N GLY A 93 14.01 -12.05 -9.07
CA GLY A 93 13.99 -13.09 -8.04
C GLY A 93 13.35 -12.63 -6.72
N ILE A 94 12.61 -11.51 -6.73
CA ILE A 94 11.94 -10.98 -5.55
C ILE A 94 10.58 -11.65 -5.43
N GLN A 95 10.41 -12.48 -4.40
CA GLN A 95 9.16 -13.18 -4.15
C GLN A 95 8.03 -12.19 -3.80
N ALA A 96 7.19 -11.91 -4.80
CA ALA A 96 6.03 -11.05 -4.68
C ALA A 96 4.75 -11.84 -4.96
N ARG A 97 3.69 -11.50 -4.22
CA ARG A 97 2.34 -12.05 -4.43
C ARG A 97 1.38 -10.91 -4.75
N GLY A 98 0.76 -10.99 -5.92
CA GLY A 98 -0.35 -10.12 -6.27
C GLY A 98 -1.59 -10.50 -5.47
N GLY A 99 -2.27 -9.53 -4.87
CA GLY A 99 -3.47 -9.73 -4.08
C GLY A 99 -4.31 -8.47 -3.99
N CYS A 100 -5.52 -8.60 -3.45
CA CYS A 100 -6.34 -7.46 -3.05
C CYS A 100 -5.85 -6.90 -1.70
N ALA A 101 -6.42 -5.77 -1.28
CA ALA A 101 -6.16 -5.21 0.05
C ALA A 101 -6.36 -6.29 1.13
N CYS A 102 -5.56 -6.22 2.21
CA CYS A 102 -5.70 -7.13 3.33
C CYS A 102 -7.15 -7.16 3.83
N ALA A 103 -7.61 -8.32 4.32
CA ALA A 103 -8.98 -8.51 4.79
C ALA A 103 -9.41 -7.49 5.87
N GLY A 104 -8.47 -6.95 6.64
CA GLY A 104 -8.72 -5.90 7.63
C GLY A 104 -9.32 -4.62 7.00
N PRO A 105 -8.55 -3.81 6.25
CA PRO A 105 -9.06 -2.62 5.58
C PRO A 105 -10.29 -2.88 4.70
N TYR A 106 -10.34 -4.04 4.02
CA TYR A 106 -11.52 -4.43 3.23
C TYR A 106 -12.77 -4.60 4.11
N GLY A 107 -12.65 -5.30 5.25
CA GLY A 107 -13.74 -5.44 6.22
C GLY A 107 -14.18 -4.09 6.80
N HIS A 108 -13.25 -3.18 7.06
CA HIS A 108 -13.57 -1.81 7.49
C HIS A 108 -14.44 -1.07 6.47
N ILE A 109 -14.09 -1.14 5.19
CA ILE A 109 -14.86 -0.50 4.12
C ILE A 109 -16.22 -1.20 3.95
N LEU A 110 -16.23 -2.53 3.88
CA LEU A 110 -17.44 -3.31 3.60
C LEU A 110 -18.49 -3.18 4.71
N LEU A 111 -18.06 -3.16 5.97
CA LEU A 111 -18.93 -3.04 7.14
C LEU A 111 -19.10 -1.60 7.63
N ASN A 112 -18.52 -0.64 6.90
CA ASN A 112 -18.54 0.78 7.24
C ASN A 112 -18.01 1.10 8.67
N ILE A 113 -17.01 0.33 9.12
CA ILE A 113 -16.40 0.46 10.45
C ILE A 113 -15.36 1.58 10.43
N GLY A 114 -15.70 2.68 11.08
CA GLY A 114 -14.80 3.84 11.24
C GLY A 114 -13.67 3.62 12.25
N LYS A 115 -12.84 4.66 12.43
CA LYS A 115 -11.71 4.63 13.37
C LYS A 115 -12.17 4.46 14.83
N GLU A 116 -13.18 5.22 15.25
CA GLU A 116 -13.70 5.16 16.61
C GLU A 116 -14.28 3.77 16.95
N GLU A 117 -15.05 3.21 16.04
CA GLU A 117 -15.64 1.87 16.20
C GLU A 117 -14.57 0.79 16.20
N SER A 118 -13.56 0.89 15.32
CA SER A 118 -12.38 0.01 15.33
C SER A 118 -11.68 0.01 16.70
N LEU A 119 -11.49 1.20 17.30
CA LEU A 119 -10.86 1.34 18.61
C LEU A 119 -11.73 0.77 19.73
N SER A 120 -13.05 0.94 19.65
CA SER A 120 -14.00 0.35 20.59
C SER A 120 -13.94 -1.19 20.54
N ILE A 121 -13.99 -1.78 19.35
CA ILE A 121 -13.84 -3.23 19.14
C ILE A 121 -12.50 -3.72 19.71
N ARG A 122 -11.40 -3.04 19.38
CA ARG A 122 -10.07 -3.38 19.90
C ARG A 122 -10.02 -3.33 21.43
N SER A 123 -10.62 -2.30 22.04
CA SER A 123 -10.71 -2.15 23.50
C SER A 123 -11.49 -3.30 24.14
N GLY A 124 -12.61 -3.70 23.53
CA GLY A 124 -13.40 -4.85 23.98
C GLY A 124 -12.59 -6.16 23.96
N ILE A 125 -11.89 -6.43 22.86
CA ILE A 125 -11.03 -7.62 22.74
C ILE A 125 -9.91 -7.60 23.79
N GLN A 126 -9.27 -6.45 24.01
CA GLN A 126 -8.20 -6.33 24.99
C GLN A 126 -8.68 -6.60 26.42
N LYS A 127 -9.87 -6.11 26.78
CA LYS A 127 -10.47 -6.38 28.10
C LYS A 127 -10.72 -7.89 28.29
N VAL A 128 -11.27 -8.56 27.28
CA VAL A 128 -11.53 -10.02 27.34
C VAL A 128 -10.22 -10.79 27.47
N MET A 129 -9.20 -10.46 26.67
CA MET A 129 -7.87 -11.07 26.77
C MET A 129 -7.31 -10.90 28.19
N ASN A 130 -7.31 -9.68 28.73
CA ASN A 130 -6.79 -9.42 30.07
C ASN A 130 -7.52 -10.25 31.14
N LEU A 131 -8.85 -10.38 31.05
CA LEU A 131 -9.65 -11.19 31.98
C LEU A 131 -9.32 -12.69 31.88
N LEU A 132 -9.04 -13.21 30.68
CA LEU A 132 -8.68 -14.61 30.48
C LEU A 132 -7.25 -14.91 30.95
N TYR A 133 -6.31 -13.97 30.77
CA TYR A 133 -4.90 -14.15 31.16
C TYR A 133 -4.61 -13.83 32.63
N LEU A 134 -5.46 -13.06 33.33
CA LEU A 134 -5.36 -12.80 34.78
C LEU A 134 -6.03 -13.87 35.66
N LYS A 135 -6.72 -14.85 35.07
CA LYS A 135 -7.33 -16.00 35.78
C LYS A 135 -6.41 -17.23 35.87
N LYS A 136 -5.12 -17.09 35.53
CA LYS A 136 -4.06 -18.09 35.78
C LYS A 136 -3.12 -17.56 36.84
#